data_AF-A0A0P9HWP9-F1
#
_entry.id   AF-A0A0P9HWP9-F1
#
_cell.length_a   1.000
_cell.length_b   1.000
_cell.length_c   1.000
_cell.angle_alpha   90.00
_cell.angle_beta   90.00
_cell.angle_gamma   90.00
#
_symmetry.space_group_name_H-M   'P 1'
#
loop_
_entity.id
_entity.type
_entity.pdbx_description
1 polymer ?
#
loop_
_entity_poly.entity_id
_entity_poly.type
_entity_poly.pdbx_seq_one_letter_code
_entity_poly.pdbx_strand_id
1 'polypeptide(L)'
;MFDTITMLTKIYIHPENLQQTESFTFQKDGVSRTKYKYKDSLISKIIYRDYNQTLEIELSIPKFLYGNNVNLIKESEIPLFFQRLHQRLHELFNISIRKEDWYTKRLDVCWNFPANEDIDDYLKQLAEMKLPRLKPETYGHRETVVHRNKSRRISFYNKQKECKRTKQPREIIDQAKGLLRMEINLKEKSLSKYSSKRKAFELLTVHFFDYITNPILQQIEFTDVVEGISFQWLAKQTNKISKIESVLGFRVLQNHLTQTELKQLYSNSTYDRKVNLTRSIQFPSHRILAPLKIDYANLG
;
A
#
# COMPACT_ATOMS: atom_id res chain seq x y z
N MET A 1 7.76 6.30 -2.90
CA MET A 1 7.10 6.40 -1.57
C MET A 1 5.63 6.79 -1.70
N PHE A 2 5.30 7.88 -2.38
CA PHE A 2 3.92 8.37 -2.48
C PHE A 2 3.32 8.01 -3.84
N ASP A 3 2.04 7.60 -3.87
CA ASP A 3 1.32 7.30 -5.12
C ASP A 3 0.17 8.28 -5.34
N THR A 4 -1.05 7.95 -4.93
CA THR A 4 -2.23 8.78 -5.16
C THR A 4 -2.47 9.72 -3.97
N ILE A 5 -2.75 10.99 -4.27
CA ILE A 5 -3.12 11.99 -3.26
C ILE A 5 -4.42 12.68 -3.64
N THR A 6 -5.30 12.89 -2.65
CA THR A 6 -6.44 13.78 -2.77
C THR A 6 -6.20 14.99 -1.87
N MET A 7 -6.11 16.17 -2.45
CA MET A 7 -5.87 17.43 -1.72
C MET A 7 -7.04 18.40 -1.89
N LEU A 8 -7.22 19.28 -0.91
CA LEU A 8 -8.19 20.37 -0.94
C LEU A 8 -7.57 21.67 -0.45
N THR A 9 -8.08 22.78 -0.96
CA THR A 9 -7.67 24.12 -0.54
C THR A 9 -8.81 25.12 -0.74
N LYS A 10 -8.72 26.25 -0.02
CA LYS A 10 -9.63 27.38 -0.15
C LYS A 10 -9.04 28.38 -1.11
N ILE A 11 -9.75 28.66 -2.20
CA ILE A 11 -9.32 29.62 -3.21
C ILE A 11 -10.50 30.13 -4.01
N TYR A 12 -10.49 31.41 -4.33
CA TYR A 12 -11.41 32.01 -5.29
C TYR A 12 -10.87 31.80 -6.71
N ILE A 13 -11.73 31.31 -7.61
CA ILE A 13 -11.44 31.21 -9.04
C ILE A 13 -12.44 32.12 -9.77
N HIS A 14 -11.93 33.02 -10.59
CA HIS A 14 -12.77 33.97 -11.31
C HIS A 14 -13.70 33.22 -12.29
N PRO A 15 -15.00 33.58 -12.41
CA PRO A 15 -15.96 32.83 -13.22
C PRO A 15 -15.58 32.67 -14.70
N GLU A 16 -14.84 33.62 -15.27
CA GLU A 16 -14.34 33.53 -16.65
C GLU A 16 -13.38 32.35 -16.85
N ASN A 17 -12.61 32.00 -15.81
CA ASN A 17 -11.70 30.87 -15.81
C ASN A 17 -12.43 29.54 -15.59
N LEU A 18 -13.76 29.57 -15.41
CA LEU A 18 -14.58 28.38 -15.20
C LEU A 18 -15.40 27.94 -16.42
N GLN A 19 -15.33 28.67 -17.53
CA GLN A 19 -16.27 28.55 -18.66
C GLN A 19 -16.21 27.22 -19.44
N GLN A 20 -15.13 26.44 -19.31
CA GLN A 20 -14.95 25.17 -20.03
C GLN A 20 -15.33 23.92 -19.22
N THR A 21 -16.35 24.00 -18.34
CA THR A 21 -16.72 22.86 -17.48
C THR A 21 -18.11 22.34 -17.49
N GLU A 22 -18.17 21.04 -17.18
CA GLU A 22 -19.36 20.39 -16.66
C GLU A 22 -19.71 20.99 -15.29
N SER A 23 -20.68 21.89 -15.26
CA SER A 23 -21.25 22.46 -14.04
C SER A 23 -22.50 21.70 -13.61
N PHE A 24 -22.68 21.54 -12.30
CA PHE A 24 -23.91 21.04 -11.70
C PHE A 24 -24.35 22.00 -10.59
N THR A 25 -25.55 22.55 -10.75
CA THR A 25 -26.16 23.46 -9.78
C THR A 25 -27.27 22.75 -9.03
N PHE A 26 -27.28 22.87 -7.71
CA PHE A 26 -28.30 22.27 -6.85
C PHE A 26 -28.71 23.23 -5.74
N GLN A 27 -29.97 23.13 -5.30
CA GLN A 27 -30.43 23.87 -4.14
C GLN A 27 -30.19 23.06 -2.86
N LYS A 28 -29.65 23.71 -1.84
CA LYS A 28 -29.55 23.15 -0.49
C LYS A 28 -29.73 24.25 0.54
N ASP A 29 -30.68 24.05 1.45
CA ASP A 29 -31.07 25.02 2.48
C ASP A 29 -31.53 26.37 1.89
N GLY A 30 -32.26 26.33 0.76
CA GLY A 30 -32.72 27.52 0.03
C GLY A 30 -31.64 28.28 -0.77
N VAL A 31 -30.37 27.86 -0.68
CA VAL A 31 -29.25 28.50 -1.39
C VAL A 31 -28.83 27.67 -2.60
N SER A 32 -28.70 28.33 -3.76
CA SER A 32 -28.15 27.72 -4.97
C SER A 32 -26.65 27.48 -4.80
N ARG A 33 -26.21 26.25 -5.09
CA ARG A 33 -24.81 25.82 -4.96
C ARG A 33 -24.33 25.24 -6.27
N THR A 34 -23.28 25.82 -6.83
CA THR A 34 -22.68 25.35 -8.07
C THR A 34 -21.39 24.59 -7.80
N LYS A 35 -21.24 23.46 -8.50
CA LYS A 35 -20.04 22.64 -8.52
C LYS A 35 -19.57 22.47 -9.96
N TYR A 36 -18.28 22.67 -10.19
CA TYR A 36 -17.64 22.52 -11.49
C TYR A 36 -16.74 21.29 -11.46
N LYS A 37 -16.79 20.46 -12.51
CA LYS A 37 -15.88 19.32 -12.73
C LYS A 37 -15.05 19.59 -13.97
N TYR A 38 -13.72 19.55 -13.82
CA TYR A 38 -12.79 19.66 -14.95
C TYR A 38 -12.21 18.29 -15.30
N LYS A 39 -12.00 18.08 -16.59
CA LYS A 39 -11.22 16.96 -17.13
C LYS A 39 -9.83 17.48 -17.46
N ASP A 40 -8.82 16.75 -17.00
CA ASP A 40 -7.42 17.02 -17.28
C ASP A 40 -6.72 15.68 -17.53
N SER A 41 -5.70 15.66 -18.39
CA SER A 41 -4.98 14.44 -18.73
C SER A 41 -4.01 13.99 -17.63
N LEU A 42 -3.56 14.91 -16.78
CA LEU A 42 -2.56 14.67 -15.73
C LEU A 42 -3.21 14.59 -14.34
N ILE A 43 -4.27 15.36 -14.09
CA ILE A 43 -5.02 15.39 -12.84
C ILE A 43 -6.33 14.63 -13.03
N SER A 44 -6.43 13.44 -12.42
CA SER A 44 -7.54 12.52 -12.65
C SER A 44 -8.90 13.07 -12.21
N LYS A 45 -8.91 14.02 -11.29
CA LYS A 45 -10.13 14.69 -10.82
C LYS A 45 -9.82 16.09 -10.34
N ILE A 46 -10.57 17.05 -10.87
CA ILE A 46 -10.58 18.44 -10.39
C ILE A 46 -12.02 18.83 -10.14
N ILE A 47 -12.31 19.26 -8.92
CA ILE A 47 -13.64 19.72 -8.50
C ILE A 47 -13.52 21.07 -7.83
N TYR A 48 -14.18 22.07 -8.38
CA TYR A 48 -14.34 23.36 -7.72
C TYR A 48 -15.77 23.52 -7.19
N ARG A 49 -15.90 23.96 -5.94
CA ARG A 49 -17.17 24.24 -5.26
C ARG A 49 -17.21 25.74 -4.97
N ASP A 50 -18.02 26.46 -5.73
CA ASP A 50 -18.02 27.92 -5.71
C ASP A 50 -18.62 28.48 -4.41
N TYR A 51 -19.72 27.89 -3.96
CA TYR A 51 -20.43 28.28 -2.73
C TYR A 51 -19.58 28.26 -1.45
N ASN A 52 -18.43 27.61 -1.46
CA ASN A 52 -17.49 27.65 -0.34
C ASN A 52 -16.04 27.81 -0.80
N GLN A 53 -15.82 28.24 -2.03
CA GLN A 53 -14.50 28.51 -2.63
C GLN A 53 -13.50 27.37 -2.38
N THR A 54 -13.91 26.12 -2.64
CA THR A 54 -13.06 24.94 -2.35
C THR A 54 -12.68 24.22 -3.62
N LEU A 55 -11.37 24.15 -3.88
CA LEU A 55 -10.78 23.32 -4.93
C LEU A 55 -10.36 21.98 -4.32
N GLU A 56 -10.82 20.88 -4.92
CA GLU A 56 -10.40 19.50 -4.60
C GLU A 56 -9.75 18.89 -5.83
N ILE A 57 -8.56 18.33 -5.66
CA ILE A 57 -7.83 17.62 -6.70
C ILE A 57 -7.50 16.20 -6.26
N GLU A 58 -7.48 15.26 -7.20
CA GLU A 58 -6.96 13.92 -7.02
C GLU A 58 -6.05 13.58 -8.20
N LEU A 59 -4.89 13.01 -7.91
CA LEU A 59 -3.91 12.59 -8.92
C LEU A 59 -2.95 11.54 -8.35
N SER A 60 -2.30 10.77 -9.23
CA SER A 60 -1.14 9.94 -8.88
C SER A 60 0.13 10.77 -9.11
N ILE A 61 0.87 11.06 -8.03
CA ILE A 61 2.10 11.85 -8.04
C ILE A 61 3.13 11.28 -9.04
N PRO A 62 3.44 9.96 -9.05
CA PRO A 62 4.40 9.43 -10.03
C PRO A 62 3.89 9.55 -11.47
N LYS A 63 2.60 9.34 -11.75
CA LYS A 63 2.06 9.55 -13.11
C LYS A 63 2.14 11.02 -13.52
N PHE A 64 1.87 11.92 -12.59
CA PHE A 64 1.95 13.37 -12.84
C PHE A 64 3.38 13.83 -13.16
N LEU A 65 4.40 13.22 -12.54
CA LEU A 65 5.80 13.56 -12.79
C LEU A 65 6.44 12.80 -13.97
N TYR A 66 6.15 11.50 -14.11
CA TYR A 66 6.87 10.61 -15.02
C TYR A 66 5.99 9.94 -16.08
N GLY A 67 4.68 10.19 -16.08
CA GLY A 67 3.72 9.54 -16.99
C GLY A 67 3.38 8.09 -16.62
N ASN A 68 4.03 7.50 -15.62
CA ASN A 68 3.80 6.13 -15.16
C ASN A 68 3.84 6.04 -13.63
N ASN A 69 3.32 4.95 -13.05
CA ASN A 69 3.40 4.72 -11.60
C ASN A 69 4.35 3.59 -11.19
N VAL A 70 5.18 3.07 -12.09
CA VAL A 70 6.17 2.04 -11.72
C VAL A 70 7.29 2.69 -10.90
N ASN A 71 7.74 3.88 -11.32
CA ASN A 71 8.75 4.66 -10.61
C ASN A 71 8.22 5.17 -9.26
N LEU A 72 9.03 4.98 -8.21
CA LEU A 72 8.71 5.47 -6.87
C LEU A 72 9.24 6.88 -6.70
N ILE A 73 8.37 7.79 -6.27
CA ILE A 73 8.74 9.17 -5.89
C ILE A 73 9.63 9.17 -4.64
N LYS A 74 10.72 9.94 -4.67
CA LYS A 74 11.55 10.28 -3.51
C LYS A 74 11.09 11.58 -2.82
N GLU A 75 11.51 11.80 -1.58
CA GLU A 75 11.13 13.03 -0.85
C GLU A 75 11.76 14.27 -1.49
N SER A 76 13.01 14.18 -1.93
CA SER A 76 13.71 15.22 -2.71
C SER A 76 12.96 15.70 -3.96
N GLU A 77 12.00 14.93 -4.47
CA GLU A 77 11.21 15.26 -5.67
C GLU A 77 9.86 15.92 -5.34
N ILE A 78 9.48 15.99 -4.06
CA ILE A 78 8.24 16.64 -3.61
C ILE A 78 8.20 18.14 -3.94
N PRO A 79 9.29 18.92 -3.85
CA PRO A 79 9.31 20.29 -4.34
C PRO A 79 8.94 20.41 -5.83
N LEU A 80 9.49 19.53 -6.67
CA LEU A 80 9.18 19.49 -8.10
C LEU A 80 7.70 19.16 -8.36
N PHE A 81 7.12 18.24 -7.57
CA PHE A 81 5.69 17.97 -7.61
C PHE A 81 4.84 19.22 -7.39
N PHE A 82 5.09 19.97 -6.30
CA PHE A 82 4.33 21.19 -6.03
C PHE A 82 4.56 22.27 -7.10
N GLN A 83 5.78 22.41 -7.61
CA GLN A 83 6.09 23.35 -8.70
C GLN A 83 5.27 23.04 -9.96
N ARG A 84 5.26 21.78 -10.42
CA ARG A 84 4.51 21.37 -11.61
C ARG A 84 3.00 21.47 -11.40
N LEU A 85 2.52 21.13 -10.21
CA LEU A 85 1.10 21.28 -9.86
C LEU A 85 0.69 22.76 -9.89
N HIS A 86 1.52 23.63 -9.32
CA HIS A 86 1.29 25.07 -9.33
C HIS A 86 1.21 25.61 -10.77
N GLN A 87 2.19 25.28 -11.62
CA GLN A 87 2.20 25.67 -13.03
C GLN A 87 0.92 25.19 -13.74
N ARG A 88 0.53 23.92 -13.54
CA ARG A 88 -0.65 23.37 -14.20
C ARG A 88 -1.94 24.07 -13.77
N LEU A 89 -2.09 24.39 -12.49
CA LEU A 89 -3.26 25.12 -11.98
C LEU A 89 -3.28 26.59 -12.45
N HIS A 90 -2.11 27.20 -12.62
CA HIS A 90 -2.00 28.52 -13.24
C HIS A 90 -2.45 28.50 -14.70
N GLU A 91 -2.01 27.51 -15.49
CA GLU A 91 -2.46 27.33 -16.88
C GLU A 91 -3.97 27.11 -16.99
N LEU A 92 -4.55 26.31 -16.07
CA LEU A 92 -5.97 25.95 -16.13
C LEU A 92 -6.89 27.07 -15.62
N PHE A 93 -6.51 27.76 -14.55
CA PHE A 93 -7.43 28.65 -13.81
C PHE A 93 -6.87 30.04 -13.54
N ASN A 94 -5.63 30.33 -13.97
CA ASN A 94 -4.90 31.54 -13.63
C ASN A 94 -4.83 31.77 -12.10
N ILE A 95 -4.57 30.70 -11.34
CA ILE A 95 -4.48 30.74 -9.86
C ILE A 95 -3.11 30.31 -9.35
N SER A 96 -2.74 30.87 -8.19
CA SER A 96 -1.54 30.51 -7.43
C SER A 96 -1.91 29.99 -6.05
N ILE A 97 -1.32 28.87 -5.65
CA ILE A 97 -1.61 28.17 -4.39
C ILE A 97 -0.29 27.73 -3.79
N ARG A 98 -0.01 28.15 -2.56
CA ARG A 98 1.22 27.75 -1.87
C ARG A 98 1.09 26.31 -1.37
N LYS A 99 2.20 25.59 -1.27
CA LYS A 99 2.21 24.19 -0.80
C LYS A 99 1.61 24.04 0.61
N GLU A 100 1.74 25.07 1.45
CA GLU A 100 1.25 25.13 2.82
C GLU A 100 -0.28 25.24 2.89
N ASP A 101 -0.94 25.70 1.83
CA ASP A 101 -2.38 25.91 1.80
C ASP A 101 -3.16 24.63 1.45
N TRP A 102 -2.47 23.55 1.09
CA TRP A 102 -3.07 22.25 0.78
C TRP A 102 -3.31 21.38 2.01
N TYR A 103 -4.53 20.84 2.08
CA TYR A 103 -4.96 19.86 3.08
C TYR A 103 -5.20 18.51 2.41
N THR A 104 -4.77 17.43 3.05
CA THR A 104 -4.85 16.08 2.50
C THR A 104 -6.08 15.34 3.02
N LYS A 105 -6.89 14.83 2.09
CA LYS A 105 -8.08 14.01 2.38
C LYS A 105 -7.79 12.51 2.30
N ARG A 106 -6.93 12.14 1.35
CA ARG A 106 -6.45 10.78 1.13
C ARG A 106 -5.00 10.86 0.68
N LEU A 107 -4.20 9.92 1.17
CA LEU A 107 -2.84 9.70 0.69
C LEU A 107 -2.60 8.20 0.62
N ASP A 108 -2.16 7.75 -0.54
CA ASP A 108 -1.73 6.38 -0.75
C ASP A 108 -0.20 6.36 -0.78
N VAL A 109 0.37 5.51 0.06
CA VAL A 109 1.81 5.26 0.09
C VAL A 109 2.10 3.91 -0.52
N CYS A 110 3.24 3.76 -1.17
CA CYS A 110 3.61 2.51 -1.83
C CYS A 110 5.11 2.25 -1.81
N TRP A 111 5.44 0.96 -1.94
CA TRP A 111 6.80 0.47 -2.09
C TRP A 111 6.83 -0.72 -3.05
N ASN A 112 7.88 -0.80 -3.86
CA ASN A 112 8.12 -1.93 -4.76
C ASN A 112 9.26 -2.78 -4.18
N PHE A 113 8.98 -4.03 -3.86
CA PHE A 113 9.97 -5.00 -3.42
C PHE A 113 10.47 -5.80 -4.63
N PRO A 114 11.79 -5.92 -4.84
CA PRO A 114 12.36 -6.79 -5.86
C PRO A 114 12.20 -8.25 -5.39
N ALA A 115 11.13 -8.90 -5.85
CA ALA A 115 10.81 -10.28 -5.50
C ALA A 115 11.11 -11.27 -6.64
N ASN A 116 11.41 -10.76 -7.84
CA ASN A 116 11.78 -11.54 -9.02
C ASN A 116 10.76 -12.66 -9.32
N GLU A 117 11.18 -13.92 -9.24
CA GLU A 117 10.35 -15.09 -9.55
C GLU A 117 9.46 -15.52 -8.37
N ASP A 118 9.69 -14.99 -7.16
CA ASP A 118 9.03 -15.45 -5.92
C ASP A 118 7.71 -14.74 -5.64
N ILE A 119 7.26 -13.85 -6.53
CA ILE A 119 6.11 -12.97 -6.27
C ILE A 119 4.87 -13.78 -5.87
N ASP A 120 4.61 -14.89 -6.57
CA ASP A 120 3.42 -15.70 -6.33
C ASP A 120 3.51 -16.42 -4.95
N ASP A 121 4.72 -16.78 -4.49
CA ASP A 121 4.93 -17.34 -3.14
C ASP A 121 4.74 -16.29 -2.05
N TYR A 122 5.25 -15.07 -2.25
CA TYR A 122 4.98 -13.95 -1.35
C TYR A 122 3.48 -13.72 -1.22
N LEU A 123 2.75 -13.65 -2.36
CA LEU A 123 1.30 -13.43 -2.36
C LEU A 123 0.56 -14.57 -1.66
N LYS A 124 0.98 -15.83 -1.85
CA LYS A 124 0.40 -16.99 -1.15
C LYS A 124 0.53 -16.84 0.37
N GLN A 125 1.74 -16.57 0.88
CA GLN A 125 1.93 -16.40 2.33
C GLN A 125 1.20 -15.16 2.87
N LEU A 126 1.29 -14.02 2.17
CA LEU A 126 0.61 -12.79 2.56
C LEU A 126 -0.93 -12.94 2.62
N ALA A 127 -1.51 -13.81 1.78
CA ALA A 127 -2.95 -14.09 1.79
C ALA A 127 -3.42 -14.84 3.04
N GLU A 128 -2.54 -15.68 3.58
CA GLU A 128 -2.82 -16.53 4.75
C GLU A 128 -2.56 -15.79 6.07
N MET A 129 -1.75 -14.72 6.04
CA MET A 129 -1.46 -13.90 7.21
C MET A 129 -2.70 -13.21 7.78
N LYS A 130 -2.77 -13.14 9.11
CA LYS A 130 -3.77 -12.35 9.84
C LYS A 130 -3.12 -11.10 10.41
N LEU A 131 -3.26 -9.97 9.70
CA LEU A 131 -2.83 -8.69 10.24
C LEU A 131 -3.82 -8.17 11.31
N PRO A 132 -3.35 -7.75 12.49
CA PRO A 132 -4.17 -7.19 13.57
C PRO A 132 -5.23 -6.20 13.09
N ARG A 133 -6.49 -6.51 13.41
CA ARG A 133 -7.67 -5.66 13.14
C ARG A 133 -7.90 -5.38 11.65
N LEU A 134 -7.37 -6.22 10.76
CA LEU A 134 -7.59 -6.19 9.32
C LEU A 134 -8.18 -7.51 8.86
N LYS A 135 -9.08 -7.45 7.87
CA LYS A 135 -9.64 -8.63 7.22
C LYS A 135 -8.82 -8.92 5.95
N PRO A 136 -8.30 -10.15 5.78
CA PRO A 136 -7.66 -10.56 4.53
C PRO A 136 -8.71 -10.84 3.45
N GLU A 137 -8.41 -10.46 2.22
CA GLU A 137 -9.20 -10.67 1.02
C GLU A 137 -8.23 -10.96 -0.14
N THR A 138 -8.65 -11.76 -1.11
CA THR A 138 -7.86 -12.04 -2.32
C THR A 138 -8.70 -11.79 -3.57
N TYR A 139 -8.04 -11.32 -4.64
CA TYR A 139 -8.66 -11.03 -5.92
C TYR A 139 -7.87 -11.67 -7.06
N GLY A 140 -8.55 -11.95 -8.18
CA GLY A 140 -7.92 -12.44 -9.41
C GLY A 140 -7.10 -13.70 -9.19
N HIS A 141 -7.68 -14.76 -8.63
CA HIS A 141 -6.96 -16.02 -8.32
C HIS A 141 -5.66 -15.82 -7.50
N ARG A 142 -5.70 -14.93 -6.50
CA ARG A 142 -4.57 -14.57 -5.61
C ARG A 142 -3.49 -13.69 -6.23
N GLU A 143 -3.74 -13.08 -7.39
CA GLU A 143 -2.84 -12.06 -7.96
C GLU A 143 -2.74 -10.78 -7.11
N THR A 144 -3.76 -10.51 -6.31
CA THR A 144 -3.78 -9.38 -5.37
C THR A 144 -4.29 -9.84 -4.01
N VAL A 145 -3.51 -9.54 -2.98
CA VAL A 145 -3.85 -9.74 -1.58
C VAL A 145 -4.18 -8.41 -0.96
N VAL A 146 -5.27 -8.33 -0.22
CA VAL A 146 -5.73 -7.11 0.44
C VAL A 146 -5.99 -7.38 1.91
N HIS A 147 -5.43 -6.54 2.78
CA HIS A 147 -5.74 -6.50 4.20
C HIS A 147 -6.42 -5.17 4.52
N ARG A 148 -7.72 -5.17 4.85
CA ARG A 148 -8.47 -3.92 5.02
C ARG A 148 -9.36 -3.85 6.25
N ASN A 149 -9.65 -2.62 6.65
CA ASN A 149 -10.74 -2.26 7.53
C ASN A 149 -11.39 -0.95 7.06
N LYS A 150 -12.25 -0.33 7.88
CA LYS A 150 -12.92 0.92 7.51
C LYS A 150 -11.96 2.10 7.27
N SER A 151 -10.81 2.13 7.97
CA SER A 151 -9.88 3.28 7.99
C SER A 151 -8.65 3.15 7.09
N ARG A 152 -8.23 1.92 6.76
CA ARG A 152 -7.08 1.68 5.88
C ARG A 152 -7.25 0.41 5.06
N ARG A 153 -6.59 0.38 3.90
CA ARG A 153 -6.47 -0.77 3.02
C ARG A 153 -4.99 -0.96 2.69
N ILE A 154 -4.45 -2.15 2.94
CA ILE A 154 -3.10 -2.55 2.55
C ILE A 154 -3.26 -3.55 1.41
N SER A 155 -2.52 -3.42 0.33
CA SER A 155 -2.60 -4.30 -0.82
C SER A 155 -1.20 -4.73 -1.24
N PHE A 156 -1.07 -6.01 -1.60
CA PHE A 156 0.12 -6.59 -2.18
C PHE A 156 -0.25 -7.21 -3.53
N TYR A 157 0.51 -6.93 -4.57
CA TYR A 157 0.22 -7.46 -5.91
C TYR A 157 1.44 -7.52 -6.80
N ASN A 158 1.37 -8.37 -7.83
CA ASN A 158 2.36 -8.41 -8.89
C ASN A 158 2.20 -7.19 -9.81
N LYS A 159 3.13 -6.24 -9.75
CA LYS A 159 3.03 -4.98 -10.49
C LYS A 159 3.10 -5.21 -12.00
N GLN A 160 3.88 -6.17 -12.46
CA GLN A 160 3.95 -6.51 -13.88
C GLN A 160 2.63 -7.05 -14.41
N LYS A 161 1.98 -7.98 -13.70
CA LYS A 161 0.66 -8.52 -14.07
C LYS A 161 -0.37 -7.38 -14.10
N GLU A 162 -0.32 -6.44 -13.16
CA GLU A 162 -1.17 -5.25 -13.15
C GLU A 162 -0.95 -4.36 -14.39
N CYS A 163 0.30 -4.02 -14.73
CA CYS A 163 0.63 -3.22 -15.90
C CYS A 163 0.18 -3.88 -17.22
N LYS A 164 0.31 -5.21 -17.34
CA LYS A 164 -0.20 -5.98 -18.49
C LYS A 164 -1.72 -5.88 -18.59
N ARG A 165 -2.43 -6.09 -17.49
CA ARG A 165 -3.90 -6.01 -17.43
C ARG A 165 -4.41 -4.61 -17.77
N THR A 166 -3.71 -3.56 -17.35
CA THR A 166 -4.04 -2.17 -17.67
C THR A 166 -3.45 -1.68 -18.99
N LYS A 167 -2.94 -2.60 -19.84
CA LYS A 167 -2.44 -2.35 -21.19
C LYS A 167 -1.41 -1.21 -21.25
N GLN A 168 -0.50 -1.16 -20.27
CA GLN A 168 0.59 -0.19 -20.27
C GLN A 168 1.57 -0.46 -21.42
N PRO A 169 2.36 0.56 -21.87
CA PRO A 169 3.41 0.36 -22.86
C PRO A 169 4.41 -0.72 -22.43
N ARG A 170 5.01 -1.40 -23.41
CA ARG A 170 5.95 -2.52 -23.18
C ARG A 170 7.12 -2.11 -22.26
N GLU A 171 7.68 -0.93 -22.47
CA GLU A 171 8.76 -0.37 -21.66
C GLU A 171 8.38 -0.29 -20.17
N ILE A 172 7.16 0.12 -19.86
CA ILE A 172 6.65 0.22 -18.48
C ILE A 172 6.39 -1.17 -17.89
N ILE A 173 5.90 -2.11 -18.69
CA ILE A 173 5.72 -3.50 -18.27
C ILE A 173 7.08 -4.13 -17.94
N ASP A 174 8.10 -3.84 -18.72
CA ASP A 174 9.45 -4.37 -18.51
C ASP A 174 10.10 -3.77 -17.26
N GLN A 175 9.91 -2.47 -16.99
CA GLN A 175 10.31 -1.83 -15.73
C GLN A 175 9.62 -2.45 -14.49
N ALA A 176 8.40 -2.96 -14.65
CA ALA A 176 7.63 -3.58 -13.56
C ALA A 176 7.99 -5.05 -13.29
N LYS A 177 8.85 -5.66 -14.11
CA LYS A 177 9.22 -7.08 -14.02
C LYS A 177 9.84 -7.38 -12.65
N GLY A 178 9.37 -8.46 -12.03
CA GLY A 178 9.92 -8.91 -10.74
C GLY A 178 9.51 -8.06 -9.53
N LEU A 179 8.58 -7.10 -9.68
CA LEU A 179 8.16 -6.22 -8.59
C LEU A 179 6.89 -6.73 -7.88
N LEU A 180 7.04 -7.04 -6.59
CA LEU A 180 5.92 -7.14 -5.65
C LEU A 180 5.65 -5.74 -5.10
N ARG A 181 4.48 -5.17 -5.40
CA ARG A 181 4.13 -3.85 -4.87
C ARG A 181 3.30 -3.98 -3.61
N MET A 182 3.69 -3.24 -2.57
CA MET A 182 2.84 -2.90 -1.43
C MET A 182 2.24 -1.51 -1.63
N GLU A 183 0.95 -1.37 -1.35
CA GLU A 183 0.22 -0.11 -1.39
C GLU A 183 -0.67 0.02 -0.15
N ILE A 184 -0.63 1.17 0.53
CA ILE A 184 -1.41 1.46 1.72
C ILE A 184 -2.26 2.68 1.45
N ASN A 185 -3.57 2.50 1.36
CA ASN A 185 -4.52 3.59 1.16
C ASN A 185 -4.96 4.16 2.51
N LEU A 186 -4.58 5.41 2.79
CA LEU A 186 -4.88 6.10 4.04
C LEU A 186 -6.01 7.11 3.84
N LYS A 187 -7.04 6.98 4.68
CA LYS A 187 -8.12 7.96 4.78
C LYS A 187 -7.82 8.98 5.86
N GLU A 188 -8.54 10.10 5.82
CA GLU A 188 -8.52 11.20 6.80
C GLU A 188 -8.27 10.78 8.25
N LYS A 189 -9.03 9.84 8.82
CA LYS A 189 -8.84 9.40 10.21
C LYS A 189 -7.45 8.84 10.51
N SER A 190 -6.83 8.17 9.53
CA SER A 190 -5.47 7.63 9.66
C SER A 190 -4.42 8.75 9.55
N LEU A 191 -4.63 9.71 8.64
CA LEU A 191 -3.76 10.87 8.46
C LEU A 191 -3.75 11.77 9.70
N SER A 192 -4.92 12.01 10.30
CA SER A 192 -5.09 12.83 11.49
C SER A 192 -4.36 12.32 12.73
N LYS A 193 -4.00 11.03 12.78
CA LYS A 193 -3.20 10.47 13.89
C LYS A 193 -1.76 10.96 13.87
N TYR A 194 -1.24 11.29 12.69
CA TYR A 194 0.12 11.79 12.53
C TYR A 194 0.14 13.32 12.49
N SER A 195 -0.70 13.94 11.66
CA SER A 195 -0.87 15.40 11.60
C SER A 195 -2.33 15.77 11.74
N SER A 196 -2.68 16.49 12.80
CA SER A 196 -4.04 16.96 13.06
C SER A 196 -4.58 17.87 11.95
N LYS A 197 -3.71 18.72 11.40
CA LYS A 197 -4.03 19.63 10.29
C LYS A 197 -3.97 18.95 8.93
N ARG A 198 -3.30 17.80 8.80
CA ARG A 198 -3.15 17.02 7.55
C ARG A 198 -2.61 17.86 6.39
N LYS A 199 -1.68 18.77 6.67
CA LYS A 199 -1.07 19.58 5.61
C LYS A 199 -0.27 18.67 4.69
N ALA A 200 -0.40 18.89 3.38
CA ALA A 200 0.23 18.01 2.40
C ALA A 200 1.76 17.94 2.58
N PHE A 201 2.40 19.08 2.82
CA PHE A 201 3.85 19.14 3.04
C PHE A 201 4.33 18.43 4.32
N GLU A 202 3.47 18.25 5.34
CA GLU A 202 3.80 17.51 6.56
C GLU A 202 3.71 15.99 6.35
N LEU A 203 2.85 15.56 5.42
CA LEU A 203 2.56 14.15 5.14
C LEU A 203 3.42 13.58 4.00
N LEU A 204 3.94 14.43 3.12
CA LEU A 204 4.79 14.02 2.00
C LEU A 204 6.28 13.99 2.42
N THR A 205 6.58 13.25 3.50
CA THR A 205 7.92 13.13 4.10
C THR A 205 8.31 11.67 4.35
N VAL A 206 9.62 11.35 4.35
CA VAL A 206 10.14 10.02 4.70
C VAL A 206 9.69 9.62 6.10
N HIS A 207 9.69 10.55 7.06
CA HIS A 207 9.25 10.26 8.43
C HIS A 207 7.78 9.82 8.50
N PHE A 208 6.90 10.48 7.75
CA PHE A 208 5.51 10.02 7.63
C PHE A 208 5.43 8.65 6.95
N PHE A 209 6.20 8.44 5.89
CA PHE A 209 6.23 7.16 5.17
C PHE A 209 6.62 6.01 6.11
N ASP A 210 7.73 6.16 6.86
CA ASP A 210 8.22 5.20 7.87
C ASP A 210 7.15 4.93 8.94
N TYR A 211 6.58 6.00 9.53
CA TYR A 211 5.51 5.89 10.53
C TYR A 211 4.34 4.99 10.08
N ILE A 212 4.03 5.01 8.78
CA ILE A 212 2.96 4.18 8.22
C ILE A 212 3.43 2.77 7.89
N THR A 213 4.56 2.61 7.22
CA THR A 213 4.98 1.32 6.63
C THR A 213 5.68 0.41 7.63
N ASN A 214 6.54 0.94 8.49
CA ASN A 214 7.38 0.12 9.38
C ASN A 214 6.57 -0.73 10.37
N PRO A 215 5.53 -0.21 11.05
CA PRO A 215 4.71 -1.04 11.94
C PRO A 215 4.02 -2.19 11.21
N ILE A 216 3.71 -2.05 9.92
CA ILE A 216 3.10 -3.11 9.12
C ILE A 216 4.14 -4.16 8.76
N LEU A 217 5.32 -3.75 8.29
CA LEU A 217 6.38 -4.67 7.90
C LEU A 217 6.91 -5.49 9.08
N GLN A 218 6.96 -4.91 10.28
CA GLN A 218 7.30 -5.62 11.51
C GLN A 218 6.31 -6.74 11.89
N GLN A 219 5.10 -6.74 11.31
CA GLN A 219 4.08 -7.77 11.55
C GLN A 219 4.08 -8.85 10.45
N ILE A 220 4.94 -8.72 9.43
CA ILE A 220 5.04 -9.65 8.31
C ILE A 220 6.25 -10.54 8.54
N GLU A 221 5.98 -11.79 8.89
CA GLU A 221 6.98 -12.83 9.03
C GLU A 221 6.64 -13.96 8.06
N PHE A 222 7.56 -14.29 7.16
CA PHE A 222 7.40 -15.44 6.28
C PHE A 222 7.87 -16.69 6.98
N THR A 223 7.08 -17.75 6.85
CA THR A 223 7.42 -19.06 7.41
C THR A 223 8.04 -19.95 6.34
N ASP A 224 8.84 -20.91 6.77
CA ASP A 224 9.36 -21.95 5.88
C ASP A 224 8.18 -22.70 5.26
N VAL A 225 8.10 -22.67 3.93
CA VAL A 225 7.22 -23.61 3.23
C VAL A 225 7.91 -24.97 3.26
N VAL A 226 7.30 -25.92 3.95
CA VAL A 226 7.76 -27.31 3.93
C VAL A 226 7.29 -27.95 2.64
N GLU A 227 8.21 -28.15 1.70
CA GLU A 227 7.98 -28.78 0.41
C GLU A 227 9.06 -29.83 0.13
N GLY A 228 8.71 -30.89 -0.60
CA GLY A 228 9.68 -31.93 -0.95
C GLY A 228 9.99 -32.94 0.16
N ILE A 229 9.04 -33.21 1.07
CA ILE A 229 9.13 -34.37 1.96
C ILE A 229 9.05 -35.65 1.10
N SER A 230 10.21 -36.18 0.73
CA SER A 230 10.32 -37.44 0.00
C SER A 230 10.48 -38.62 0.97
N PHE A 231 10.17 -39.82 0.50
CA PHE A 231 10.45 -41.06 1.26
C PHE A 231 11.93 -41.16 1.65
N GLN A 232 12.84 -40.79 0.73
CA GLN A 232 14.27 -40.81 0.99
C GLN A 232 14.69 -39.82 2.08
N TRP A 233 14.07 -38.64 2.14
CA TRP A 233 14.33 -37.69 3.22
C TRP A 233 13.82 -38.24 4.56
N LEU A 234 12.59 -38.76 4.59
CA LEU A 234 11.99 -39.36 5.79
C LEU A 234 12.82 -40.54 6.33
N ALA A 235 13.28 -41.42 5.44
CA ALA A 235 14.09 -42.58 5.79
C ALA A 235 15.47 -42.21 6.36
N LYS A 236 15.97 -41.00 6.06
CA LYS A 236 17.25 -40.47 6.57
C LYS A 236 17.11 -39.71 7.90
N GLN A 237 15.90 -39.48 8.40
CA GLN A 237 15.69 -38.75 9.65
C GLN A 237 16.01 -39.59 10.88
N THR A 238 16.73 -38.99 11.83
CA THR A 238 17.00 -39.60 13.15
C THR A 238 15.80 -39.49 14.10
N ASN A 239 14.87 -38.58 13.81
CA ASN A 239 13.66 -38.40 14.59
C ASN A 239 12.56 -39.38 14.17
N LYS A 240 11.82 -39.92 15.15
CA LYS A 240 10.64 -40.75 14.90
C LYS A 240 9.60 -39.98 14.07
N ILE A 241 8.90 -40.67 13.16
CA ILE A 241 7.83 -40.09 12.32
C ILE A 241 6.81 -39.31 13.16
N SER A 242 6.40 -39.82 14.32
CA SER A 242 5.46 -39.13 15.21
C SER A 242 5.95 -37.77 15.71
N LYS A 243 7.27 -37.58 15.87
CA LYS A 243 7.85 -36.27 16.17
C LYS A 243 7.80 -35.35 14.96
N ILE A 244 8.06 -35.87 13.77
CA ILE A 244 8.01 -35.12 12.51
C ILE A 244 6.57 -34.65 12.24
N GLU A 245 5.58 -35.54 12.32
CA GLU A 245 4.15 -35.22 12.22
C GLU A 245 3.72 -34.18 13.26
N SER A 246 4.18 -34.35 14.50
CA SER A 246 3.94 -33.40 15.59
C SER A 246 4.45 -31.99 15.27
N VAL A 247 5.60 -31.87 14.62
CA VAL A 247 6.15 -30.57 14.22
C VAL A 247 5.43 -30.01 13.00
N LEU A 248 5.07 -30.84 12.01
CA LEU A 248 4.25 -30.42 10.87
C LEU A 248 2.91 -29.87 11.33
N GLY A 249 2.18 -30.61 12.17
CA GLY A 249 0.91 -30.17 12.73
C GLY A 249 1.06 -28.88 13.54
N PHE A 250 2.14 -28.73 14.32
CA PHE A 250 2.41 -27.50 15.05
C PHE A 250 2.69 -26.31 14.12
N ARG A 251 3.48 -26.48 13.05
CA ARG A 251 3.74 -25.45 12.04
C ARG A 251 2.45 -25.02 11.32
N VAL A 252 1.58 -25.97 10.98
CA VAL A 252 0.26 -25.66 10.40
C VAL A 252 -0.57 -24.80 11.36
N LEU A 253 -0.58 -25.12 12.66
CA LEU A 253 -1.29 -24.32 13.65
C LEU A 253 -0.68 -22.92 13.82
N GLN A 254 0.65 -22.78 13.77
CA GLN A 254 1.34 -21.48 13.79
C GLN A 254 0.98 -20.59 12.61
N ASN A 255 0.67 -21.17 11.45
CA ASN A 255 0.22 -20.39 10.30
C ASN A 255 -1.23 -19.86 10.45
N HIS A 256 -2.04 -20.43 11.35
CA HIS A 256 -3.45 -20.06 11.49
C HIS A 256 -3.78 -19.33 12.80
N LEU A 257 -2.94 -19.47 13.83
CA LEU A 257 -3.16 -19.00 15.19
C LEU A 257 -1.99 -18.15 15.67
N THR A 258 -2.30 -17.07 16.39
CA THR A 258 -1.30 -16.24 17.05
C THR A 258 -0.58 -17.00 18.17
N GLN A 259 0.60 -16.52 18.57
CA GLN A 259 1.32 -17.08 19.71
C GLN A 259 0.46 -17.11 20.99
N THR A 260 -0.32 -16.06 21.24
CA THR A 260 -1.20 -15.99 22.41
C THR A 260 -2.28 -17.06 22.36
N GLU A 261 -2.93 -17.26 21.21
CA GLU A 261 -3.94 -18.32 21.03
C GLU A 261 -3.32 -19.71 21.19
N LEU A 262 -2.13 -19.95 20.65
CA LEU A 262 -1.43 -21.23 20.81
C LEU A 262 -1.04 -21.53 22.27
N LYS A 263 -0.61 -20.51 23.01
CA LYS A 263 -0.30 -20.64 24.45
C LYS A 263 -1.54 -20.88 25.32
N GLN A 264 -2.74 -20.61 24.81
CA GLN A 264 -3.99 -20.99 25.47
C GLN A 264 -4.37 -22.45 25.18
N LEU A 265 -3.99 -22.99 24.01
CA LEU A 265 -4.29 -24.37 23.61
C LEU A 265 -3.31 -25.40 24.18
N TYR A 266 -2.06 -24.99 24.43
CA TYR A 266 -1.02 -25.85 24.96
C TYR A 266 -0.63 -25.44 26.38
N SER A 267 -0.26 -26.40 27.23
CA SER A 267 0.48 -26.08 28.45
C SER A 267 1.80 -25.38 28.09
N ASN A 268 2.28 -24.48 28.94
CA ASN A 268 3.57 -23.77 28.71
C ASN A 268 4.70 -24.76 28.38
N SER A 269 4.82 -25.84 29.15
CA SER A 269 5.81 -26.90 28.91
C SER A 269 5.66 -27.59 27.55
N THR A 270 4.42 -27.82 27.10
CA THR A 270 4.16 -28.44 25.79
C THR A 270 4.49 -27.48 24.67
N TYR A 271 4.08 -26.21 24.79
CA TYR A 271 4.37 -25.16 23.82
C TYR A 271 5.89 -25.01 23.64
N ASP A 272 6.64 -24.84 24.73
CA ASP A 272 8.09 -24.67 24.69
C ASP A 272 8.79 -25.90 24.11
N ARG A 273 8.33 -27.10 24.46
CA ARG A 273 8.82 -28.34 23.86
C ARG A 273 8.59 -28.38 22.35
N LYS A 274 7.41 -27.97 21.86
CA LYS A 274 7.10 -27.92 20.42
C LYS A 274 7.97 -26.89 19.70
N VAL A 275 8.17 -25.71 20.30
CA VAL A 275 9.09 -24.66 19.79
C VAL A 275 10.55 -25.14 19.76
N ASN A 276 10.98 -25.94 20.74
CA ASN A 276 12.32 -26.52 20.70
C ASN A 276 12.43 -27.63 19.63
N LEU A 277 11.37 -28.42 19.44
CA LEU A 277 11.30 -29.45 18.41
C LEU A 277 11.35 -28.86 16.99
N THR A 278 10.68 -27.73 16.74
CA THR A 278 10.75 -27.04 15.44
C THR A 278 12.16 -26.54 15.11
N ARG A 279 13.00 -26.28 16.11
CA ARG A 279 14.42 -25.93 15.92
C ARG A 279 15.29 -27.15 15.62
N SER A 280 14.94 -28.32 16.15
CA SER A 280 15.72 -29.56 15.98
C SER A 280 15.42 -30.34 14.69
N ILE A 281 14.23 -30.19 14.11
CA ILE A 281 13.82 -30.90 12.89
C ILE A 281 13.87 -29.90 11.74
N GLN A 282 14.92 -29.97 10.93
CA GLN A 282 15.03 -29.19 9.69
C GLN A 282 14.31 -29.93 8.57
N PHE A 283 13.15 -29.43 8.20
CA PHE A 283 12.42 -29.92 7.03
C PHE A 283 13.18 -29.60 5.75
N PRO A 284 12.97 -30.38 4.67
CA PRO A 284 13.34 -29.91 3.35
C PRO A 284 12.51 -28.64 3.12
N SER A 285 13.18 -27.50 3.06
CA SER A 285 12.61 -26.24 2.61
C SER A 285 13.29 -25.89 1.32
N HIS A 286 12.54 -25.65 0.25
CA HIS A 286 13.16 -25.19 -0.98
C HIS A 286 13.61 -23.73 -0.90
N ARG A 287 12.98 -22.92 -0.02
CA ARG A 287 13.32 -21.50 0.11
C ARG A 287 12.64 -20.86 1.32
N ILE A 288 13.37 -20.06 2.08
CA ILE A 288 12.80 -19.05 2.99
C ILE A 288 12.68 -17.77 2.18
N LEU A 289 11.48 -17.20 2.09
CA LEU A 289 11.29 -15.90 1.45
C LEU A 289 12.03 -14.84 2.25
N ALA A 290 12.76 -13.96 1.56
CA ALA A 290 13.44 -12.86 2.20
C ALA A 290 12.43 -11.94 2.90
N PRO A 291 12.77 -11.34 4.06
CA PRO A 291 11.89 -10.40 4.72
C PRO A 291 11.66 -9.16 3.83
N LEU A 292 10.42 -8.66 3.79
CA LEU A 292 10.11 -7.40 3.13
C LEU A 292 10.68 -6.24 3.96
N LYS A 293 11.79 -5.66 3.51
CA LYS A 293 12.48 -4.56 4.20
C LYS A 293 12.51 -3.31 3.32
N ILE A 294 12.39 -2.15 3.98
CA ILE A 294 12.59 -0.84 3.38
C ILE A 294 13.78 -0.21 4.08
N ASP A 295 14.74 0.28 3.29
CA ASP A 295 15.88 1.04 3.81
C ASP A 295 15.51 2.53 3.91
N TYR A 296 14.95 2.91 5.06
CA TYR A 296 14.46 4.28 5.29
C TYR A 296 15.56 5.34 5.28
N ALA A 297 16.81 4.97 5.61
CA ALA A 297 17.93 5.91 5.67
C ALA A 297 18.31 6.46 4.29
N ASN A 298 18.00 5.71 3.23
CA ASN A 298 18.37 6.04 1.84
C ASN A 298 17.18 6.55 1.01
N LEU A 299 16.10 7.03 1.65
CA LEU A 299 14.89 7.51 0.96
C LEU A 299 14.83 9.03 0.72
N GLY A 300 15.76 9.80 1.32
CA GLY A 300 15.88 11.25 1.14
C GLY A 300 16.24 11.66 -0.28
#